data_AF-A0A9P8CJZ0-F1
#
_entry.id   AF-A0A9P8CJZ0-F1
#
_cell.length_a   1.000
_cell.length_b   1.000
_cell.length_c   1.000
_cell.angle_alpha   90.00
_cell.angle_beta   90.00
_cell.angle_gamma   90.00
#
_symmetry.space_group_name_H-M   'P 1'
#
loop_
_entity.id
_entity.type
_entity.pdbx_description
1 polymer ?
#
loop_
_entity_poly.entity_id
_entity_poly.type
_entity_poly.pdbx_seq_one_letter_code
_entity_poly.pdbx_strand_id
1 'polypeptide(L)'
;MFFDTEHNSARTVLATLRAAFEETARKMSAYIKCMPKGKQPTSKIITRTIIKLTDLALRLLTGRSRKLRNPEYQCDIRRRQVAL
;
A
#
# COMPACT_ATOMS: atom_id res chain seq x y z
N MET A 1 15.08 6.00 3.25
CA MET A 1 14.34 4.93 2.55
C MET A 1 13.18 4.50 3.48
N PHE A 2 11.97 5.05 3.32
CA PHE A 2 10.91 4.96 4.36
C PHE A 2 10.40 3.54 4.66
N PHE A 3 10.56 2.63 3.71
CA PHE A 3 10.12 1.24 3.84
C PHE A 3 11.29 0.26 3.99
N ASP A 4 12.45 0.78 4.37
CA ASP A 4 13.66 0.00 4.53
C ASP A 4 13.79 -0.48 5.96
N THR A 5 13.76 -1.80 6.15
CA THR A 5 13.91 -2.42 7.46
C THR A 5 15.36 -2.49 7.95
N GLU A 6 16.33 -2.19 7.09
CA GLU A 6 17.74 -2.04 7.50
C GLU A 6 17.94 -0.77 8.35
N HIS A 7 17.29 0.32 7.95
CA HIS A 7 17.44 1.63 8.59
C HIS A 7 16.26 2.06 9.46
N ASN A 8 15.14 1.34 9.40
CA ASN A 8 13.94 1.64 10.18
C ASN A 8 13.43 0.38 10.87
N SER A 9 12.90 0.52 12.08
CA SER A 9 12.22 -0.59 12.74
C SER A 9 11.04 -1.08 11.90
N ALA A 10 10.74 -2.38 11.95
CA ALA A 10 9.57 -2.96 11.28
C ALA A 10 8.26 -2.25 11.70
N ARG A 11 8.17 -1.79 12.96
CA ARG A 11 7.05 -0.99 13.46
C ARG A 11 6.91 0.33 12.70
N THR A 12 8.03 1.05 12.51
CA THR A 12 8.05 2.32 11.76
C THR A 12 7.63 2.09 10.32
N VAL A 13 8.19 1.08 9.65
CA VAL A 13 7.84 0.74 8.26
C VAL A 13 6.36 0.40 8.13
N LEU A 14 5.80 -0.39 9.06
CA LEU A 14 4.36 -0.70 9.09
C LEU A 14 3.49 0.54 9.32
N ALA A 15 3.89 1.42 10.24
CA ALA A 15 3.17 2.67 10.50
C ALA A 15 3.16 3.57 9.26
N THR A 16 4.31 3.71 8.59
CA THR A 16 4.41 4.47 7.35
C THR A 16 3.56 3.85 6.24
N LEU A 17 3.55 2.52 6.11
CA LEU A 17 2.74 1.82 5.12
C LEU A 17 1.23 2.00 5.37
N ARG A 18 0.79 1.91 6.64
CA ARG A 18 -0.60 2.18 7.04
C ARG A 18 -1.00 3.62 6.72
N ALA A 19 -0.17 4.59 7.10
CA ALA A 19 -0.41 6.01 6.80
C ALA A 19 -0.56 6.27 5.29
N ALA A 20 0.28 5.62 4.46
CA ALA A 20 0.18 5.72 3.01
C ALA A 20 -1.13 5.12 2.46
N PHE A 21 -1.59 3.99 3.00
CA PHE A 21 -2.88 3.42 2.62
C PHE A 21 -4.06 4.29 3.07
N GLU A 22 -4.02 4.84 4.28
CA GLU A 22 -5.04 5.75 4.79
C GLU A 22 -5.14 7.03 3.96
N GLU A 23 -4.00 7.61 3.57
CA GLU A 23 -3.97 8.75 2.65
C GLU A 23 -4.57 8.40 1.29
N THR A 24 -4.23 7.23 0.75
CA THR A 24 -4.77 6.76 -0.54
C THR A 24 -6.27 6.51 -0.44
N ALA A 25 -6.75 5.92 0.65
CA ALA A 25 -8.16 5.69 0.90
C ALA A 25 -8.94 7.00 1.05
N ARG A 26 -8.37 8.00 1.74
CA ARG A 26 -8.95 9.35 1.85
C ARG A 26 -9.08 10.02 0.47
N LYS A 27 -8.03 9.96 -0.35
CA LYS A 27 -8.06 10.48 -1.74
C LYS A 27 -9.11 9.77 -2.58
N MET A 28 -9.18 8.43 -2.52
CA MET A 28 -10.19 7.65 -3.21
C MET A 28 -11.61 8.02 -2.76
N SER A 29 -11.84 8.16 -1.45
CA SER A 29 -13.14 8.57 -0.90
C SER A 29 -13.56 9.95 -1.37
N ALA A 30 -12.65 10.93 -1.34
CA ALA A 30 -12.89 12.27 -1.86
C ALA A 30 -13.24 12.23 -3.35
N TYR A 31 -12.49 11.47 -4.15
CA TYR A 31 -12.76 11.30 -5.57
C TYR A 31 -14.14 10.68 -5.84
N ILE A 32 -14.50 9.63 -5.09
CA ILE A 32 -15.81 8.98 -5.19
C ILE A 32 -16.96 9.94 -4.89
N LYS A 33 -16.81 10.76 -3.85
CA LYS A 33 -17.84 11.75 -3.47
C LYS A 33 -18.05 12.81 -4.54
N CYS A 34 -17.01 13.14 -5.31
CA CYS A 34 -17.10 14.09 -6.42
C CYS A 34 -17.67 13.48 -7.72
N MET A 35 -17.88 12.16 -7.79
CA MET A 35 -18.43 11.53 -8.99
C MET A 35 -19.97 11.62 -9.04
N PRO A 36 -20.58 11.78 -10.23
CA PRO A 36 -22.02 11.66 -10.41
C PRO A 36 -22.55 10.33 -9.86
N LYS A 37 -23.75 10.32 -9.27
CA LYS A 37 -24.32 9.14 -8.59
C LYS A 37 -24.32 7.86 -9.47
N GLY A 38 -24.51 7.98 -10.79
CA GLY A 38 -24.46 6.85 -11.73
C GLY A 38 -23.06 6.41 -12.18
N LYS A 39 -22.01 7.09 -11.73
CA LYS A 39 -20.60 6.80 -12.05
C LYS A 39 -19.78 6.39 -10.82
N GLN A 40 -20.36 6.43 -9.62
CA GLN A 40 -19.69 5.98 -8.41
C GLN A 40 -19.44 4.46 -8.46
N PRO A 41 -18.25 3.99 -8.05
CA PRO A 41 -17.93 2.58 -8.06
C PRO A 41 -18.77 1.85 -7.02
N THR A 42 -19.15 0.61 -7.35
CA THR A 42 -19.79 -0.28 -6.37
C THR A 42 -18.79 -0.65 -5.26
N SER A 43 -19.31 -1.00 -4.08
CA SER A 43 -18.51 -1.52 -2.97
C SER A 43 -17.58 -2.67 -3.41
N LYS A 44 -18.06 -3.56 -4.28
CA LYS A 44 -17.27 -4.65 -4.87
C LYS A 44 -16.02 -4.14 -5.62
N ILE A 45 -16.15 -3.08 -6.41
CA ILE A 45 -15.01 -2.48 -7.13
C ILE A 45 -14.03 -1.85 -6.14
N ILE A 46 -14.53 -1.16 -5.12
CA ILE A 46 -13.72 -0.52 -4.07
C ILE A 46 -12.90 -1.59 -3.33
N THR A 47 -13.53 -2.64 -2.81
CA THR A 47 -12.86 -3.73 -2.09
C THR A 47 -11.81 -4.42 -2.98
N ARG A 48 -12.14 -4.73 -4.24
CA ARG A 48 -11.19 -5.34 -5.17
C ARG A 48 -9.99 -4.44 -5.45
N THR A 49 -10.21 -3.12 -5.52
CA THR A 49 -9.16 -2.13 -5.73
C THR A 49 -8.23 -2.06 -4.53
N ILE A 50 -8.77 -2.04 -3.31
CA ILE A 50 -7.98 -2.07 -2.07
C ILE A 50 -7.11 -3.33 -2.01
N ILE A 51 -7.69 -4.52 -2.25
CA ILE A 51 -6.94 -5.78 -2.25
C ILE A 51 -5.79 -5.74 -3.27
N LYS A 52 -6.07 -5.30 -4.50
CA LYS A 52 -5.04 -5.19 -5.55
C LYS A 52 -3.95 -4.19 -5.19
N LEU A 53 -4.30 -3.07 -4.58
CA LEU A 53 -3.35 -2.05 -4.14
C LEU A 53 -2.42 -2.60 -3.05
N THR A 54 -2.97 -3.31 -2.07
CA THR A 54 -2.18 -3.95 -1.00
C THR A 54 -1.21 -4.99 -1.58
N ASP A 55 -1.68 -5.85 -2.47
CA ASP A 55 -0.85 -6.87 -3.11
C ASP A 55 0.26 -6.24 -3.99
N LEU A 56 -0.07 -5.17 -4.72
CA LEU A 56 0.90 -4.42 -5.53
C LEU A 56 1.97 -3.76 -4.64
N ALA A 57 1.55 -3.09 -3.56
CA ALA A 57 2.47 -2.44 -2.64
C ALA A 57 3.46 -3.45 -2.04
N LEU A 58 2.98 -4.61 -1.59
CA LEU A 58 3.85 -5.68 -1.10
C LEU A 58 4.84 -6.15 -2.16
N ARG A 59 4.39 -6.40 -3.39
CA ARG A 59 5.28 -6.80 -4.50
C ARG A 59 6.33 -5.73 -4.83
N LEU A 60 5.98 -4.46 -4.75
CA LEU A 60 6.91 -3.36 -5.01
C LEU A 60 7.94 -3.19 -3.89
N LEU A 61 7.53 -3.40 -2.65
CA LEU A 61 8.39 -3.25 -1.47
C LEU A 61 9.27 -4.47 -1.23
N THR A 62 8.80 -5.69 -1.50
CA THR A 62 9.58 -6.91 -1.25
C THR A 62 10.16 -7.53 -2.53
N GLY A 63 9.87 -6.95 -3.69
CA GLY A 63 10.20 -7.52 -4.99
C GLY A 63 11.69 -7.49 -5.33
N ARG A 64 12.12 -8.48 -6.13
CA ARG A 64 13.52 -8.60 -6.59
C ARG A 64 14.01 -7.39 -7.37
N SER A 65 13.14 -6.73 -8.14
CA SER A 65 13.48 -5.52 -8.90
C SER A 65 13.92 -4.36 -8.00
N ARG A 66 13.34 -4.28 -6.79
CA ARG A 66 13.71 -3.27 -5.80
C ARG A 66 15.10 -3.53 -5.22
N LYS A 67 15.40 -4.80 -4.92
CA LYS A 67 16.73 -5.25 -4.48
C LYS A 67 17.80 -5.13 -5.56
N LEU A 68 17.47 -5.42 -6.81
CA LEU A 68 18.40 -5.26 -7.93
C LEU A 68 18.82 -3.79 -8.13
N ARG A 69 17.88 -2.86 -7.91
CA ARG A 69 18.17 -1.41 -7.99
C ARG A 69 18.93 -0.89 -6.77
N ASN A 70 18.74 -1.49 -5.61
CA ASN A 70 19.38 -1.08 -4.36
C ASN A 70 19.75 -2.34 -3.55
N PRO A 71 20.99 -2.85 -3.67
CA PRO A 71 21.40 -4.11 -3.04
C PRO A 71 21.28 -4.11 -1.51
N GLU A 72 21.56 -2.96 -0.87
CA GLU A 72 21.48 -2.78 0.59
C GLU A 72 20.03 -2.70 1.11
N TYR A 73 19.04 -2.59 0.24
CA TYR A 73 17.65 -2.42 0.65
C TYR A 73 17.04 -3.72 1.20
N GLN A 74 16.48 -3.63 2.39
CA GLN A 74 15.69 -4.70 2.98
C GLN A 74 14.25 -4.26 3.25
N CYS A 75 13.31 -5.19 3.10
CA CYS A 75 11.94 -4.97 3.51
C CYS A 75 11.35 -6.29 3.99
N ASP A 76 11.45 -6.58 5.29
CA ASP A 76 10.85 -7.76 5.91
C ASP A 76 9.40 -7.48 6.37
N ILE A 77 8.57 -7.05 5.43
CA ILE A 77 7.12 -6.89 5.63
C ILE A 77 6.43 -8.05 4.95
N ARG A 78 5.60 -8.79 5.70
CA ARG A 78 4.84 -9.93 5.19
C ARG A 78 3.38 -9.56 4.99
N ARG A 79 2.72 -10.22 4.04
CA ARG A 79 1.30 -10.01 3.71
C ARG A 79 0.40 -10.04 4.95
N ARG A 80 0.64 -10.97 5.89
CA ARG A 80 -0.12 -11.10 7.14
C ARG A 80 -0.09 -9.85 8.05
N GLN A 81 0.90 -8.97 7.90
CA GLN A 81 1.02 -7.74 8.70
C GLN A 81 0.27 -6.55 8.08
N VAL A 82 -0.24 -6.73 6.85
CA VAL A 82 -0.80 -5.67 5.99
C VAL A 82 -2.17 -6.04 5.41
N ALA A 83 -2.51 -7.33 5.35
CA ALA A 83 -3.82 -7.80 4.92
C ALA A 83 -4.90 -7.36 5.92
N LEU A 84 -6.06 -6.99 5.36
CA LEU A 84 -7.32 -6.76 6.07
C LEU A 84 -7.91 -8.08 6.58
#